data_AF-A0A0N4T629-F1
#
_entry.id   AF-A0A0N4T629-F1
#
_cell.length_a   1.000
_cell.length_b   1.000
_cell.length_c   1.000
_cell.angle_alpha   90.00
_cell.angle_beta   90.00
_cell.angle_gamma   90.00
#
_symmetry.space_group_name_H-M   'P 1'
#
loop_
_entity.id
_entity.type
_entity.pdbx_description
1 polymer ?
#
loop_
_entity_poly.entity_id
_entity_poly.type
_entity_poly.pdbx_seq_one_letter_code
_entity_poly.pdbx_strand_id
1 'polypeptide(L)'
;MSRTVVFIVCLATALISTYCAPTVCSDDFEMKRIGLDVYCFKVFSFNRHDKQYIDEFFGKPDGEGDNRLCRDYTMHASPNGTSISIRNKKEYEYVKVLYRTADYSLTSMPLLIGLKYYDERLEWFDKSAFNYSDFMEADFKSRFTYIKKGQCRRFFMYSPPTLGPRKYLVFDIDCKLRFFEFRVVCRYKVPRSEVNFIFKNSDNR
;
A
#
# COMPACT_ATOMS: atom_id res chain seq x y z
N MET A 1 -24.76 28.69 4.03
CA MET A 1 -25.02 27.33 4.53
C MET A 1 -24.83 26.38 3.36
N SER A 2 -23.68 25.69 3.32
CA SER A 2 -23.22 24.92 2.15
C SER A 2 -23.92 23.56 2.09
N ARG A 3 -24.47 23.21 0.93
CA ARG A 3 -25.09 21.93 0.63
C ARG A 3 -24.00 20.94 0.22
N THR A 4 -23.75 19.92 1.03
CA THR A 4 -22.94 18.76 0.64
C THR A 4 -23.83 17.79 -0.14
N VAL A 5 -23.48 17.55 -1.40
CA VAL A 5 -24.12 16.53 -2.25
C VAL A 5 -23.31 15.24 -2.14
N VAL A 6 -23.92 14.21 -1.55
CA VAL A 6 -23.36 12.85 -1.50
C VAL A 6 -23.83 12.11 -2.76
N PHE A 7 -22.90 11.75 -3.64
CA PHE A 7 -23.21 10.91 -4.80
C PHE A 7 -23.25 9.44 -4.36
N ILE A 8 -24.47 8.95 -4.12
CA ILE A 8 -24.75 7.52 -3.97
C ILE A 8 -24.94 6.96 -5.39
N VAL A 9 -23.96 6.20 -5.88
CA VAL A 9 -24.14 5.41 -7.10
C VAL A 9 -24.81 4.09 -6.71
N CYS A 10 -26.13 4.11 -6.57
CA CYS A 10 -26.95 2.90 -6.45
C CYS A 10 -27.24 2.36 -7.85
N LEU A 11 -26.62 1.24 -8.22
CA LEU A 11 -27.05 0.45 -9.38
C LEU A 11 -28.41 -0.19 -9.06
N ALA A 12 -29.47 0.45 -9.51
CA ALA A 12 -30.83 -0.04 -9.38
C ALA A 12 -31.06 -1.22 -10.34
N THR A 13 -31.03 -2.43 -9.80
CA THR A 13 -31.78 -3.57 -10.35
C THR A 13 -32.52 -4.25 -9.21
N ALA A 14 -33.80 -4.54 -9.46
CA ALA A 14 -34.82 -4.82 -8.49
C ALA A 14 -34.54 -6.04 -7.60
N LEU A 15 -34.95 -5.95 -6.32
CA LEU A 15 -35.17 -7.05 -5.38
C LEU A 15 -33.96 -7.93 -5.05
N ILE A 16 -32.86 -7.34 -4.58
CA ILE A 16 -31.94 -8.03 -3.67
C ILE A 16 -31.64 -7.05 -2.55
N SER A 17 -31.92 -7.46 -1.30
CA SER A 17 -31.46 -6.77 -0.11
C SER A 17 -30.00 -6.38 -0.31
N THR A 18 -29.72 -5.07 -0.42
CA THR A 18 -28.36 -4.56 -0.43
C THR A 18 -27.81 -4.72 0.98
N TYR A 19 -27.39 -5.94 1.31
CA TYR A 19 -26.58 -6.19 2.49
C TYR A 19 -25.23 -5.53 2.24
N CYS A 20 -25.05 -4.34 2.81
CA CYS A 20 -23.72 -3.79 3.01
C CYS A 20 -22.96 -4.79 3.87
N ALA A 21 -21.98 -5.47 3.27
CA ALA A 21 -21.13 -6.39 4.01
C ALA A 21 -20.50 -5.60 5.18
N PRO A 22 -20.55 -6.12 6.42
CA PRO A 22 -19.99 -5.41 7.56
C PRO A 22 -18.49 -5.17 7.33
N THR A 23 -18.09 -3.90 7.37
CA THR A 23 -16.69 -3.47 7.20
C THR A 23 -16.01 -3.44 8.56
N VAL A 24 -14.91 -4.19 8.71
CA VAL A 24 -14.08 -4.19 9.94
C VAL A 24 -12.96 -3.15 9.90
N CYS A 25 -12.76 -2.54 8.73
CA CYS A 25 -11.76 -1.51 8.55
C CYS A 25 -12.30 -0.17 9.04
N SER A 26 -11.42 0.65 9.62
CA SER A 26 -11.65 2.08 9.81
C SER A 26 -12.14 2.74 8.52
N ASP A 27 -12.90 3.83 8.68
CA ASP A 27 -13.35 4.70 7.59
C ASP A 27 -12.21 5.01 6.61
N ASP A 28 -12.53 4.93 5.30
CA ASP A 28 -11.64 5.08 4.14
C ASP A 28 -10.59 3.99 3.89
N PHE A 29 -10.57 2.90 4.65
CA PHE A 29 -9.71 1.75 4.34
C PHE A 29 -10.48 0.66 3.58
N GLU A 30 -9.91 0.20 2.48
CA GLU A 30 -10.43 -0.92 1.70
C GLU A 30 -10.10 -2.25 2.38
N MET A 31 -11.12 -3.08 2.58
CA MET A 31 -10.97 -4.41 3.14
C MET A 31 -10.59 -5.43 2.05
N LYS A 32 -9.60 -6.28 2.32
CA LYS A 32 -9.28 -7.45 1.48
C LYS A 32 -8.97 -8.68 2.33
N ARG A 33 -9.64 -9.79 2.01
CA ARG A 33 -9.29 -11.12 2.53
C ARG A 33 -8.14 -11.72 1.71
N ILE A 34 -7.06 -12.10 2.38
CA ILE A 34 -5.89 -12.76 1.78
C ILE A 34 -5.59 -14.01 2.60
N GLY A 35 -5.99 -15.18 2.08
CA GLY A 35 -5.95 -16.42 2.83
C GLY A 35 -6.99 -16.41 3.94
N LEU A 36 -6.58 -16.76 5.16
CA LEU A 36 -7.41 -16.72 6.37
C LEU A 36 -7.43 -15.35 7.06
N ASP A 37 -6.57 -14.44 6.62
CA ASP A 37 -6.41 -13.14 7.25
C ASP A 37 -7.20 -12.07 6.48
N VAL A 38 -7.67 -11.06 7.21
CA VAL A 38 -8.30 -9.85 6.67
C VAL A 38 -7.34 -8.69 6.89
N TYR A 39 -7.14 -7.90 5.84
CA TYR A 39 -6.29 -6.72 5.84
C TYR A 39 -7.07 -5.51 5.37
N CYS A 40 -6.68 -4.35 5.87
CA CYS A 40 -7.24 -3.05 5.52
C CYS A 40 -6.17 -2.22 4.85
N PHE A 41 -6.50 -1.56 3.74
CA PHE A 41 -5.54 -0.83 2.90
C PHE A 41 -6.01 0.60 2.64
N LYS A 42 -5.08 1.56 2.62
CA LYS A 42 -5.35 2.93 2.17
C LYS A 42 -4.19 3.41 1.32
N VAL A 43 -4.51 4.00 0.16
CA VAL A 43 -3.51 4.60 -0.73
C VAL A 43 -3.49 6.10 -0.50
N PHE A 44 -2.34 6.62 -0.08
CA PHE A 44 -2.06 8.04 -0.01
C PHE A 44 -1.34 8.49 -1.28
N SER A 45 -1.76 9.61 -1.85
CA SER A 45 -1.13 10.21 -3.04
C SER A 45 -0.64 11.60 -2.67
N PHE A 46 0.62 11.86 -2.93
CA PHE A 46 1.27 13.15 -2.71
C PHE A 46 1.71 13.71 -4.05
N ASN A 47 1.49 15.01 -4.24
CA ASN A 47 1.94 15.75 -5.40
C ASN A 47 2.72 17.01 -4.97
N ARG A 48 3.28 17.73 -5.93
CA ARG A 48 4.11 18.92 -5.68
C ARG A 48 3.45 20.02 -4.83
N HIS A 49 2.12 20.04 -4.74
CA HIS A 49 1.36 21.00 -3.93
C HIS A 49 1.29 20.59 -2.45
N ASP A 50 1.60 19.34 -2.10
CA ASP A 50 1.62 18.81 -0.73
C ASP A 50 2.96 19.05 -0.02
N LYS A 51 3.67 20.14 -0.37
CA LYS A 51 5.07 20.37 -0.01
C LYS A 51 5.35 20.22 1.49
N GLN A 52 4.48 20.76 2.35
CA GLN A 52 4.65 20.65 3.80
C GLN A 52 4.68 19.20 4.28
N TYR A 53 3.76 18.36 3.80
CA TYR A 53 3.73 16.93 4.12
C TYR A 53 4.94 16.19 3.56
N ILE A 54 5.38 16.56 2.35
CA ILE A 54 6.56 15.98 1.71
C ILE A 54 7.83 16.32 2.52
N ASP A 55 7.96 17.56 2.99
CA ASP A 55 9.10 18.00 3.80
C ASP A 55 9.14 17.25 5.14
N GLU A 56 7.98 17.03 5.78
CA GLU A 56 7.88 16.21 7.00
C GLU A 56 8.23 14.74 6.72
N PHE A 57 7.68 14.18 5.64
CA PHE A 57 7.90 12.79 5.23
C PHE A 57 9.39 12.48 5.03
N PHE A 58 10.09 13.35 4.30
CA PHE A 58 11.54 13.25 4.00
C PHE A 58 12.42 14.02 4.99
N GLY A 59 11.87 14.45 6.13
CA GLY A 59 12.58 15.19 7.17
C GLY A 59 13.71 14.37 7.81
N LYS A 60 13.56 13.04 7.84
CA LYS A 60 14.63 12.11 8.23
C LYS A 60 15.14 11.34 7.01
N PRO A 61 16.45 11.38 6.71
CA PRO A 61 17.06 10.68 5.57
C PRO A 61 17.30 9.18 5.85
N ASP A 62 16.37 8.52 6.55
CA ASP A 62 16.44 7.10 6.95
C ASP A 62 15.64 6.17 6.03
N GLY A 63 14.90 6.75 5.08
CA GLY A 63 14.02 6.04 4.16
C GLY A 63 12.73 5.51 4.81
N GLU A 64 12.37 5.91 6.03
CA GLU A 64 11.21 5.33 6.75
C GLU A 64 9.97 6.24 6.76
N GLY A 65 9.94 7.26 5.89
CA GLY A 65 8.85 8.24 5.81
C GLY A 65 7.48 7.60 5.60
N ASP A 66 7.38 6.61 4.72
CA ASP A 66 6.13 5.90 4.44
C ASP A 66 5.68 5.03 5.61
N ASN A 67 6.62 4.39 6.31
CA ASN A 67 6.26 3.60 7.48
C ASN A 67 5.80 4.48 8.64
N ARG A 68 6.42 5.65 8.85
CA ARG A 68 5.97 6.63 9.84
C ARG A 68 4.55 7.10 9.53
N LEU A 69 4.32 7.56 8.29
CA LEU A 69 3.00 7.94 7.81
C LEU A 69 1.97 6.83 8.10
N CYS A 70 2.28 5.59 7.72
CA CYS A 70 1.34 4.50 7.92
C CYS A 70 1.09 4.17 9.39
N ARG A 71 2.10 4.25 10.27
CA ARG A 71 1.90 4.08 11.70
C ARG A 71 0.94 5.12 12.26
N ASP A 72 1.14 6.39 11.92
CA ASP A 72 0.31 7.48 12.43
C ASP A 72 -1.14 7.35 11.96
N TYR A 73 -1.35 7.06 10.67
CA TYR A 73 -2.70 6.95 10.08
C TYR A 73 -3.45 5.67 10.42
N THR A 74 -2.78 4.68 10.99
CA THR A 74 -3.42 3.40 11.37
C THR A 74 -3.54 3.23 12.87
N MET A 75 -2.89 4.10 13.67
CA MET A 75 -2.73 3.93 15.11
C MET A 75 -4.05 3.71 15.87
N HIS A 76 -5.13 4.38 15.46
CA HIS A 76 -6.46 4.25 16.07
C HIS A 76 -7.12 2.89 15.79
N ALA A 77 -6.75 2.23 14.68
CA ALA A 77 -7.32 0.94 14.27
C ALA A 77 -6.39 -0.24 14.57
N SER A 78 -5.07 -0.04 14.46
CA SER A 78 -4.08 -1.06 14.69
C SER A 78 -2.71 -0.46 15.03
N PRO A 79 -2.06 -0.87 16.13
CA PRO A 79 -0.70 -0.41 16.45
C PRO A 79 0.36 -0.98 15.48
N ASN A 80 -0.02 -1.94 14.65
CA ASN A 80 0.87 -2.67 13.74
C ASN A 80 0.68 -2.28 12.28
N GLY A 81 0.03 -1.14 12.00
CA GLY A 81 -0.06 -0.65 10.63
C GLY A 81 1.28 -0.14 10.11
N THR A 82 1.48 -0.34 8.81
CA THR A 82 2.79 -0.24 8.18
C THR A 82 2.64 -0.02 6.68
N SER A 83 3.71 0.43 6.04
CA SER A 83 3.78 0.46 4.59
C SER A 83 3.75 -0.97 4.01
N ILE A 84 3.18 -1.10 2.81
CA ILE A 84 2.84 -2.40 2.24
C ILE A 84 4.03 -3.34 2.06
N SER A 85 3.89 -4.58 2.52
CA SER A 85 4.76 -5.69 2.13
C SER A 85 4.11 -6.57 1.06
N ILE A 86 4.95 -7.20 0.23
CA ILE A 86 4.53 -8.12 -0.84
C ILE A 86 5.14 -9.49 -0.54
N ARG A 87 4.37 -10.35 0.13
CA ARG A 87 4.87 -11.62 0.69
C ARG A 87 4.54 -12.84 -0.16
N ASN A 88 3.71 -12.67 -1.18
CA ASN A 88 3.30 -13.73 -2.10
C ASN A 88 2.69 -13.13 -3.38
N LYS A 89 2.48 -13.99 -4.38
CA LYS A 89 1.87 -13.62 -5.67
C LYS A 89 0.49 -12.97 -5.51
N LYS A 90 -0.35 -13.45 -4.59
CA LYS A 90 -1.71 -12.91 -4.40
C LYS A 90 -1.68 -11.46 -3.87
N GLU A 91 -0.77 -11.17 -2.96
CA GLU A 91 -0.51 -9.81 -2.49
C GLU A 91 0.01 -8.92 -3.61
N TYR A 92 0.94 -9.43 -4.44
CA TYR A 92 1.46 -8.67 -5.57
C TYR A 92 0.37 -8.31 -6.58
N GLU A 93 -0.48 -9.27 -6.96
CA GLU A 93 -1.63 -9.03 -7.83
C GLU A 93 -2.57 -7.96 -7.25
N TYR A 94 -2.79 -7.99 -5.93
CA TYR A 94 -3.66 -7.00 -5.30
C TYR A 94 -3.02 -5.60 -5.22
N VAL A 95 -1.70 -5.50 -4.98
CA VAL A 95 -0.98 -4.23 -5.03
C VAL A 95 -1.04 -3.60 -6.42
N LYS A 96 -1.01 -4.40 -7.49
CA LYS A 96 -1.24 -3.91 -8.87
C LYS A 96 -2.65 -3.35 -9.04
N VAL A 97 -3.67 -3.96 -8.44
CA VAL A 97 -5.04 -3.42 -8.45
C VAL A 97 -5.08 -2.07 -7.75
N LEU A 98 -4.54 -1.96 -6.53
CA LEU A 98 -4.49 -0.70 -5.78
C LEU A 98 -3.78 0.40 -6.57
N TYR A 99 -2.64 0.06 -7.19
CA TYR A 99 -1.90 0.99 -8.04
C TYR A 99 -2.77 1.49 -9.21
N ARG A 100 -3.43 0.60 -9.95
CA ARG A 100 -4.28 0.96 -11.09
C ARG A 100 -5.44 1.86 -10.68
N THR A 101 -6.09 1.53 -9.56
CA THR A 101 -7.22 2.31 -9.04
C THR A 101 -6.78 3.72 -8.67
N ALA A 102 -5.64 3.86 -7.99
CA ALA A 102 -5.08 5.16 -7.63
C ALA A 102 -4.51 5.94 -8.84
N ASP A 103 -4.18 5.23 -9.92
CA ASP A 103 -3.64 5.79 -11.16
C ASP A 103 -4.68 5.94 -12.28
N TYR A 104 -5.92 6.28 -11.89
CA TYR A 104 -7.01 6.51 -12.84
C TYR A 104 -6.66 7.58 -13.89
N SER A 105 -5.97 8.64 -13.48
CA SER A 105 -5.53 9.73 -14.37
C SER A 105 -4.25 9.44 -15.17
N LEU A 106 -3.75 8.19 -15.13
CA LEU A 106 -2.56 7.74 -15.86
C LEU A 106 -1.29 8.58 -15.59
N THR A 107 -1.20 9.18 -14.41
CA THR A 107 -0.03 9.99 -14.00
C THR A 107 1.21 9.15 -13.75
N SER A 108 1.04 7.82 -13.62
CA SER A 108 2.12 6.87 -13.42
C SER A 108 2.97 7.21 -12.18
N MET A 109 2.41 7.84 -11.15
CA MET A 109 3.19 8.19 -9.96
C MET A 109 3.78 6.94 -9.30
N PRO A 110 5.07 6.98 -8.89
CA PRO A 110 5.72 5.84 -8.25
C PRO A 110 5.04 5.50 -6.92
N LEU A 111 4.85 4.22 -6.65
CA LEU A 111 4.32 3.70 -5.40
C LEU A 111 5.44 3.17 -4.53
N LEU A 112 5.71 3.83 -3.41
CA LEU A 112 6.63 3.33 -2.40
C LEU A 112 6.08 2.04 -1.78
N ILE A 113 6.94 1.02 -1.72
CA ILE A 113 6.66 -0.25 -1.05
C ILE A 113 7.50 -0.35 0.23
N GLY A 114 7.01 -1.03 1.25
CA GLY A 114 7.62 -1.10 2.59
C GLY A 114 8.91 -1.92 2.67
N LEU A 115 9.63 -2.14 1.56
CA LEU A 115 10.88 -2.88 1.51
C LEU A 115 12.09 -1.95 1.64
N LYS A 116 13.01 -2.22 2.55
CA LYS A 116 14.24 -1.43 2.71
C LYS A 116 15.44 -2.36 2.57
N TYR A 117 16.46 -1.88 1.87
CA TYR A 117 17.79 -2.47 1.93
C TYR A 117 18.66 -1.62 2.85
N TYR A 118 19.22 -2.23 3.88
CA TYR A 118 20.18 -1.59 4.77
C TYR A 118 21.09 -2.65 5.38
N ASP A 119 22.39 -2.34 5.45
CA ASP A 119 23.41 -3.24 6.02
C ASP A 119 23.33 -4.67 5.47
N GLU A 120 23.33 -4.78 4.14
CA GLU A 120 23.33 -6.07 3.41
C GLU A 120 22.06 -6.91 3.59
N ARG A 121 20.98 -6.32 4.11
CA ARG A 121 19.71 -7.00 4.37
C ARG A 121 18.54 -6.32 3.70
N LEU A 122 17.67 -7.13 3.11
CA LEU A 122 16.33 -6.74 2.68
C LEU A 122 15.34 -7.01 3.82
N GLU A 123 14.68 -5.96 4.28
CA GLU A 123 13.70 -6.05 5.36
C GLU A 123 12.40 -5.34 4.99
N TRP A 124 11.28 -6.02 5.25
CA TRP A 124 9.98 -5.38 5.27
C TRP A 124 9.80 -4.61 6.58
N PHE A 125 9.15 -3.45 6.52
CA PHE A 125 8.84 -2.68 7.74
C PHE A 125 7.90 -3.39 8.70
N ASP A 126 7.03 -4.28 8.18
CA ASP A 126 6.15 -5.13 8.98
C ASP A 126 6.88 -6.32 9.65
N LYS A 127 8.20 -6.42 9.46
CA LYS A 127 9.07 -7.50 9.97
C LYS A 127 8.68 -8.91 9.51
N SER A 128 7.85 -9.01 8.46
CA SER A 128 7.62 -10.29 7.79
C SER A 128 8.88 -10.78 7.10
N ALA A 129 8.98 -12.11 6.93
CA ALA A 129 10.09 -12.71 6.23
C ALA A 129 10.11 -12.29 4.75
N PHE A 130 11.30 -11.94 4.24
CA PHE A 130 11.50 -11.68 2.82
C PHE A 130 11.73 -13.00 2.07
N ASN A 131 10.65 -13.66 1.65
CA ASN A 131 10.69 -14.97 0.98
C ASN A 131 10.07 -14.97 -0.43
N TYR A 132 9.53 -13.85 -0.89
CA TYR A 132 8.93 -13.69 -2.22
C TYR A 132 9.61 -12.53 -2.93
N SER A 133 10.25 -12.80 -4.07
CA SER A 133 11.01 -11.81 -4.84
C SER A 133 10.58 -11.71 -6.31
N ASP A 134 9.54 -12.42 -6.74
CA ASP A 134 9.12 -12.46 -8.15
C ASP A 134 8.53 -11.14 -8.66
N PHE A 135 8.22 -10.21 -7.74
CA PHE A 135 7.86 -8.84 -8.10
C PHE A 135 9.07 -8.00 -8.53
N MET A 136 10.30 -8.45 -8.23
CA MET A 136 11.53 -7.83 -8.70
C MET A 136 11.91 -8.44 -10.05
N GLU A 137 12.22 -7.60 -11.04
CA GLU A 137 12.65 -8.08 -12.35
C GLU A 137 13.96 -8.88 -12.26
N ALA A 138 14.19 -9.79 -13.23
CA ALA A 138 15.42 -10.59 -13.28
C ALA A 138 16.69 -9.71 -13.33
N ASP A 139 16.65 -8.62 -14.10
CA ASP A 139 17.74 -7.63 -14.20
C ASP A 139 17.95 -6.84 -12.92
N PHE A 140 16.99 -6.85 -12.01
CA PHE A 140 17.10 -6.20 -10.74
C PHE A 140 17.84 -7.08 -9.72
N LYS A 141 17.64 -8.41 -9.79
CA LYS A 141 18.40 -9.39 -9.00
C LYS A 141 19.91 -9.30 -9.29
N SER A 142 20.30 -9.01 -10.53
CA SER A 142 21.71 -8.84 -10.90
C SER A 142 22.31 -7.51 -10.43
N ARG A 143 21.52 -6.46 -10.23
CA ARG A 143 22.02 -5.15 -9.75
C ARG A 143 22.41 -5.14 -8.28
N PHE A 144 21.92 -6.09 -7.47
CA PHE A 144 22.31 -6.23 -6.06
C PHE A 144 23.80 -6.49 -5.87
N THR A 145 24.50 -7.06 -6.85
CA THR A 145 25.96 -7.26 -6.78
C THR A 145 26.74 -5.95 -6.70
N TYR A 146 26.12 -4.81 -7.04
CA TYR A 146 26.76 -3.49 -7.02
C TYR A 146 26.40 -2.65 -5.78
N ILE A 147 25.48 -3.12 -4.93
CA ILE A 147 25.08 -2.36 -3.73
C ILE A 147 26.11 -2.58 -2.64
N LYS A 148 26.81 -1.50 -2.25
CA LYS A 148 27.89 -1.56 -1.27
C LYS A 148 27.35 -1.65 0.16
N LYS A 149 28.13 -2.27 1.05
CA LYS A 149 27.88 -2.24 2.50
C LYS A 149 27.67 -0.80 3.00
N GLY A 150 26.67 -0.62 3.85
CA GLY A 150 26.28 0.68 4.39
C GLY A 150 25.39 1.55 3.50
N GLN A 151 25.10 1.14 2.25
CA GLN A 151 24.11 1.84 1.43
C GLN A 151 22.68 1.54 1.92
N CYS A 152 21.85 2.59 1.90
CA CYS A 152 20.43 2.49 2.22
C CYS A 152 19.63 2.65 0.92
N ARG A 153 18.79 1.68 0.60
CA ARG A 153 17.91 1.73 -0.58
C ARG A 153 16.45 1.51 -0.22
N ARG A 154 15.57 2.22 -0.91
CA ARG A 154 14.11 2.06 -0.87
C ARG A 154 13.61 1.63 -2.22
N PHE A 155 12.54 0.86 -2.22
CA PHE A 155 11.97 0.30 -3.44
C PHE A 155 10.60 0.92 -3.73
N PHE A 156 10.31 1.07 -5.00
CA PHE A 156 9.01 1.55 -5.46
C PHE A 156 8.57 0.79 -6.70
N MET A 157 7.26 0.63 -6.83
CA MET A 157 6.62 0.11 -8.03
C MET A 157 6.21 1.27 -8.93
N TYR A 158 6.47 1.15 -10.22
CA TYR A 158 6.12 2.13 -11.24
C TYR A 158 5.55 1.43 -12.46
N SER A 159 4.50 1.99 -13.05
CA SER A 159 3.93 1.48 -14.29
C SER A 159 3.96 2.60 -15.33
N PRO A 160 4.79 2.52 -16.37
CA PRO A 160 4.82 3.53 -17.42
C PRO A 160 3.49 3.61 -18.18
N PRO A 161 3.13 4.79 -18.71
CA PRO A 161 1.97 4.95 -19.57
C PRO A 161 2.32 4.38 -20.95
N THR A 162 1.96 3.11 -21.20
CA THR A 162 2.22 2.42 -22.46
C THR A 162 0.92 2.10 -23.19
N LEU A 163 0.95 2.09 -24.52
CA LEU A 163 -0.19 1.70 -25.38
C LEU A 163 -0.51 0.18 -25.33
N GLY A 164 0.37 -0.63 -24.75
CA GLY A 164 0.22 -2.09 -24.62
C GLY A 164 -0.18 -2.55 -23.21
N PRO A 165 -0.05 -3.87 -22.92
CA PRO A 165 -0.32 -4.40 -21.59
C PRO A 165 0.47 -3.66 -20.51
N ARG A 166 -0.24 -3.23 -19.47
CA ARG A 166 0.34 -2.45 -18.38
C ARG A 166 1.43 -3.26 -17.67
N LYS A 167 2.66 -2.76 -17.71
CA LYS A 167 3.83 -3.34 -17.02
C LYS A 167 3.99 -2.72 -15.65
N TYR A 168 4.43 -3.52 -14.68
CA TYR A 168 4.74 -3.06 -13.32
C TYR A 168 6.20 -3.35 -13.05
N LEU A 169 6.98 -2.30 -13.00
CA LEU A 169 8.41 -2.32 -12.82
C LEU A 169 8.71 -1.97 -11.37
N VAL A 170 9.77 -2.55 -10.81
CA VAL A 170 10.23 -2.21 -9.46
C VAL A 170 11.65 -1.70 -9.54
N PHE A 171 11.88 -0.56 -8.91
CA PHE A 171 13.15 0.15 -8.90
C PHE A 171 13.58 0.46 -7.48
N ASP A 172 14.89 0.65 -7.29
CA ASP A 172 15.47 1.17 -6.07
C ASP A 172 16.04 2.58 -6.22
N ILE A 173 16.06 3.27 -5.09
CA ILE A 173 16.54 4.65 -4.92
C ILE A 173 17.29 4.75 -3.59
N ASP A 174 18.20 5.71 -3.49
CA ASP A 174 18.87 6.02 -2.23
C ASP A 174 17.85 6.55 -1.22
N CYS A 175 17.94 6.12 0.03
CA CYS A 175 17.05 6.59 1.11
C CYS A 175 17.08 8.12 1.33
N LYS A 176 18.13 8.81 0.85
CA LYS A 176 18.28 10.27 0.92
C LYS A 176 17.59 11.00 -0.24
N LEU A 177 17.21 10.31 -1.31
CA LEU A 177 16.55 10.94 -2.46
C LEU A 177 15.10 11.30 -2.12
N ARG A 178 14.68 12.47 -2.61
CA ARG A 178 13.34 13.02 -2.40
C ARG A 178 12.53 12.94 -3.69
N PHE A 179 11.22 12.69 -3.56
CA PHE A 179 10.25 12.71 -4.65
C PHE A 179 9.18 13.74 -4.32
N PHE A 180 8.72 14.45 -5.34
CA PHE A 180 7.63 15.43 -5.19
C PHE A 180 6.28 14.87 -5.60
N GLU A 181 6.26 13.69 -6.23
CA GLU A 181 5.05 13.01 -6.66
C GLU A 181 5.23 11.51 -6.41
N PHE A 182 4.44 10.96 -5.49
CA PHE A 182 4.53 9.55 -5.11
C PHE A 182 3.28 9.09 -4.39
N ARG A 183 3.14 7.77 -4.29
CA ARG A 183 2.06 7.11 -3.57
C ARG A 183 2.63 6.23 -2.46
N VAL A 184 1.84 6.04 -1.41
CA VAL A 184 2.14 5.12 -0.30
C VAL A 184 0.91 4.25 -0.06
N VAL A 185 1.08 2.94 0.07
CA VAL A 185 0.01 2.06 0.54
C VAL A 185 0.27 1.71 1.99
N CYS A 186 -0.64 2.11 2.86
CA CYS A 186 -0.67 1.69 4.24
C CYS A 186 -1.56 0.46 4.39
N ARG A 187 -1.13 -0.47 5.23
CA ARG A 187 -1.85 -1.71 5.52
C ARG A 187 -1.80 -2.02 7.01
N TYR A 188 -2.89 -2.51 7.55
CA TYR A 188 -2.91 -3.23 8.83
C TYR A 188 -3.71 -4.53 8.72
N LYS A 189 -3.44 -5.45 9.63
CA LYS A 189 -4.16 -6.72 9.75
C LYS A 189 -5.27 -6.56 10.80
N VAL A 190 -6.47 -7.00 10.45
CA VAL A 190 -7.60 -7.05 11.39
C VAL A 190 -7.39 -8.22 12.36
N PRO A 191 -7.52 -8.01 13.69
CA PRO A 191 -7.48 -9.10 14.67
C PRO A 191 -8.51 -10.19 14.38
N ARG A 192 -8.14 -11.46 14.54
CA ARG A 192 -9.03 -12.60 14.25
C ARG A 192 -10.29 -12.61 15.13
N SER A 193 -10.21 -12.06 16.34
CA SER A 193 -11.34 -11.90 17.25
C SER A 193 -12.46 -11.06 16.62
N GLU A 194 -12.10 -9.94 16.00
CA GLU A 194 -13.04 -9.01 15.36
C GLU A 194 -13.64 -9.61 14.09
N VAL A 195 -12.82 -10.29 13.29
CA VAL A 195 -13.27 -11.06 12.13
C VAL A 195 -14.34 -12.08 12.54
N ASN A 196 -14.05 -12.91 13.54
CA ASN A 196 -14.97 -13.96 13.97
C ASN A 196 -16.27 -13.41 14.57
N PHE A 197 -16.21 -12.29 15.29
CA PHE A 197 -17.41 -11.65 15.85
C PHE A 197 -18.38 -11.21 14.75
N ILE A 198 -17.86 -10.60 13.69
CA ILE A 198 -18.68 -10.08 12.60
C ILE A 198 -19.27 -11.20 11.74
N PHE A 199 -18.44 -12.19 11.35
CA PHE A 199 -18.92 -13.27 10.49
C PHE A 199 -19.88 -14.24 11.22
N LYS A 200 -19.70 -14.49 12.53
CA LYS A 200 -20.67 -15.29 13.31
C LYS A 200 -22.02 -14.59 13.49
N ASN A 201 -22.03 -13.26 13.61
CA ASN A 201 -23.27 -12.50 13.75
C ASN A 201 -23.99 -12.25 12.42
N SER A 202 -23.30 -12.44 11.29
CA SER A 202 -23.86 -12.42 9.94
C SER A 202 -24.58 -13.73 9.60
N ASP A 203 -24.09 -14.87 10.08
CA ASP A 203 -24.66 -16.20 9.77
C ASP A 203 -25.89 -16.56 10.64
N ASN A 204 -26.15 -15.78 11.70
CA ASN A 204 -27.24 -16.00 12.66
C ASN A 204 -28.45 -15.05 12.45
N ARG A 205 -28.59 -14.41 11.28
CA ARG A 205 -29.76 -13.57 10.93
C ARG A 205 -30.38 -13.94 9.60
#